data_AF-A0AAD4K4X1-F1
#
_entry.id   AF-A0AAD4K4X1-F1
#
_cell.length_a   1.000
_cell.length_b   1.000
_cell.length_c   1.000
_cell.angle_alpha   90.00
_cell.angle_beta   90.00
_cell.angle_gamma   90.00
#
_symmetry.space_group_name_H-M   'P 1'
#
loop_
_entity.id
_entity.type
_entity.pdbx_description
1 polymer ?
#
loop_
_entity_poly.entity_id
_entity_poly.type
_entity_poly.pdbx_seq_one_letter_code
_entity_poly.pdbx_strand_id
1 'polypeptide(L)'
;LDAGVHDIQIGNANPFYVKCSSDGWMIIHRRMNGRVNFDKTWQEYVDGFGDFDGEFFIGLEKLHLITNFTRHELYVAITFEWGSRTVQYDNFRIGNSKSFYELESIGQSSGDNYINVLQWNVNQKFSTYDENHNSLSTRNCAENGNGGWWYPRNCGEM
;
A
#
# COMPACT_ATOMS: atom_id res chain seq x y z
N LEU A 1 10.92 -12.84 11.95
CA LEU A 1 9.73 -13.71 12.01
C LEU A 1 9.90 -14.76 10.94
N ASP A 2 9.57 -16.02 11.23
CA ASP A 2 9.58 -17.07 10.22
C ASP A 2 8.44 -16.86 9.19
N ALA A 3 8.46 -17.60 8.09
CA ALA A 3 7.35 -17.55 7.12
C ALA A 3 6.05 -17.99 7.79
N GLY A 4 4.95 -17.24 7.59
CA GLY A 4 3.66 -17.59 8.18
C GLY A 4 2.80 -16.39 8.57
N VAL A 5 1.63 -16.69 9.14
CA VAL A 5 0.76 -15.68 9.74
C VAL A 5 1.11 -15.57 11.21
N HIS A 6 1.35 -14.36 11.69
CA HIS A 6 1.75 -14.06 13.06
C HIS A 6 0.84 -13.00 13.66
N ASP A 7 0.49 -13.16 14.94
CA ASP A 7 -0.15 -12.10 15.71
C ASP A 7 0.94 -11.21 16.31
N ILE A 8 0.90 -9.91 16.02
CA ILE A 8 1.92 -8.96 16.45
C ILE A 8 1.29 -7.78 17.18
N GLN A 9 2.04 -7.20 18.12
CA GLN A 9 1.67 -5.98 18.81
C GLN A 9 2.67 -4.87 18.46
N ILE A 10 2.16 -3.75 17.94
CA ILE A 10 2.97 -2.57 17.64
C ILE A 10 2.73 -1.50 18.71
N GLY A 11 3.77 -1.19 19.49
CA GLY A 11 3.66 -0.25 20.61
C GLY A 11 2.55 -0.65 21.58
N ASN A 12 1.63 0.27 21.85
CA ASN A 12 0.47 0.06 22.73
C ASN A 12 -0.83 -0.24 21.96
N ALA A 13 -0.76 -0.49 20.65
CA ALA A 13 -1.94 -0.85 19.87
C ALA A 13 -2.45 -2.25 20.25
N ASN A 14 -3.70 -2.54 19.90
CA ASN A 14 -4.23 -3.90 19.98
C ASN A 14 -3.46 -4.80 19.00
N PRO A 15 -3.20 -6.07 19.35
CA PRO A 15 -2.56 -7.02 18.45
C PRO A 15 -3.36 -7.23 17.16
N PHE A 16 -2.65 -7.50 16.06
CA PHE A 16 -3.24 -7.84 14.77
C PHE A 16 -2.36 -8.81 13.99
N TYR A 17 -3.00 -9.57 13.10
CA TYR A 17 -2.31 -10.54 12.26
C TYR A 17 -1.56 -9.91 11.08
N VAL A 18 -0.39 -10.47 10.78
CA VAL A 18 0.43 -10.14 9.61
C VAL A 18 0.92 -11.41 8.92
N LYS A 19 1.17 -11.34 7.60
CA LYS A 19 1.80 -12.42 6.83
C LYS A 19 3.28 -12.09 6.60
N CYS A 20 4.18 -12.99 6.99
CA CYS A 20 5.61 -12.91 6.72
C CYS A 20 6.03 -13.92 5.65
N SER A 21 6.94 -13.52 4.76
CA SER A 21 7.62 -14.41 3.83
C SER A 21 8.80 -15.12 4.49
N SER A 22 9.35 -16.14 3.81
CA SER A 22 10.59 -16.82 4.22
C SER A 22 11.78 -15.88 4.30
N ASP A 23 11.76 -14.80 3.52
CA ASP A 23 12.88 -13.89 3.37
C ASP A 23 12.80 -12.72 4.37
N GLY A 24 11.92 -12.85 5.37
CA GLY A 24 11.77 -11.89 6.46
C GLY A 24 10.88 -10.69 6.16
N TRP A 25 10.24 -10.63 4.98
CA TRP A 25 9.39 -9.51 4.60
C TRP A 25 7.97 -9.67 5.15
N MET A 26 7.42 -8.58 5.69
CA MET A 26 5.99 -8.47 5.94
C MET A 26 5.27 -8.14 4.65
N ILE A 27 4.28 -8.96 4.26
CA ILE A 27 3.47 -8.74 3.08
C ILE A 27 2.29 -7.84 3.45
N ILE A 28 2.26 -6.64 2.87
CA ILE A 28 1.22 -5.63 3.14
C ILE A 28 0.14 -5.56 2.06
N HIS A 29 0.46 -6.02 0.84
CA HIS A 29 -0.42 -6.02 -0.31
C HIS A 29 -0.02 -7.16 -1.24
N ARG A 30 -0.98 -7.95 -1.71
CA ARG A 30 -0.72 -9.08 -2.63
C ARG A 30 -1.83 -9.20 -3.67
N ARG A 31 -1.42 -9.25 -4.95
CA ARG A 31 -2.25 -9.58 -6.11
C ARG A 31 -1.68 -10.80 -6.82
N MET A 32 -2.53 -11.65 -7.37
CA MET A 32 -2.15 -12.90 -8.00
C MET A 32 -3.06 -13.29 -9.16
N ASN A 33 -4.37 -13.26 -8.98
CA ASN A 33 -5.34 -13.86 -9.91
C ASN A 33 -6.62 -13.04 -10.10
N GLY A 34 -6.76 -11.89 -9.43
CA GLY A 34 -7.89 -10.98 -9.57
C GLY A 34 -9.21 -11.50 -9.00
N ARG A 35 -9.19 -12.51 -8.13
CA ARG A 35 -10.40 -13.04 -7.48
C ARG A 35 -10.96 -12.11 -6.41
N VAL A 36 -10.11 -11.31 -5.79
CA VAL A 36 -10.54 -10.30 -4.83
C VAL A 36 -10.70 -8.98 -5.58
N ASN A 37 -11.87 -8.35 -5.45
CA ASN A 37 -12.09 -7.01 -5.95
C ASN A 37 -11.35 -5.99 -5.06
N PHE A 38 -10.53 -5.13 -5.66
CA PHE A 38 -9.82 -4.05 -4.99
C PHE A 38 -10.49 -2.69 -5.20
N ASP A 39 -11.56 -2.62 -6.00
CA ASP A 39 -12.47 -1.48 -6.02
C ASP A 39 -13.32 -1.51 -4.74
N LYS A 40 -12.79 -0.89 -3.69
CA LYS A 40 -13.23 -1.00 -2.31
C LYS A 40 -13.46 0.38 -1.71
N THR A 41 -14.40 0.43 -0.76
CA THR A 41 -14.73 1.64 -0.02
C THR A 41 -13.55 2.15 0.80
N TRP A 42 -13.61 3.42 1.21
CA TRP A 42 -12.65 4.01 2.14
C TRP A 42 -12.50 3.16 3.40
N GLN A 43 -13.63 2.79 4.02
CA GLN A 43 -13.62 2.03 5.26
C GLN A 43 -13.00 0.64 5.08
N GLU A 44 -13.28 -0.06 3.97
CA GLU A 44 -12.62 -1.33 3.67
C GLU A 44 -11.11 -1.18 3.49
N TYR A 45 -10.64 -0.10 2.87
CA TYR A 45 -9.21 0.20 2.77
C TYR A 45 -8.58 0.54 4.13
N VAL A 46 -9.30 1.21 5.03
CA VAL A 46 -8.85 1.49 6.39
C VAL A 46 -8.67 0.20 7.19
N ASP A 47 -9.68 -0.66 7.17
CA ASP A 47 -9.70 -1.90 7.94
C ASP A 47 -8.79 -2.99 7.35
N GLY A 48 -8.63 -2.98 6.02
CA GLY A 48 -8.01 -4.04 5.25
C GLY A 48 -9.02 -5.09 4.81
N PHE A 49 -8.65 -5.86 3.78
CA PHE A 49 -9.54 -6.83 3.16
C PHE A 49 -8.76 -7.96 2.48
N GLY A 50 -9.46 -9.05 2.18
CA GLY A 50 -8.90 -10.23 1.52
C GLY A 50 -8.43 -11.31 2.51
N ASP A 51 -7.60 -12.22 2.04
CA ASP A 51 -7.14 -13.39 2.78
C ASP A 51 -5.62 -13.59 2.63
N PHE A 52 -4.93 -13.94 3.73
CA PHE A 52 -3.47 -14.13 3.74
C PHE A 52 -2.97 -15.30 2.89
N ASP A 53 -3.83 -16.26 2.57
CA ASP A 53 -3.54 -17.36 1.66
C ASP A 53 -3.84 -16.99 0.19
N GLY A 54 -4.44 -15.81 -0.05
CA GLY A 54 -4.79 -15.32 -1.37
C GLY A 54 -4.33 -13.87 -1.64
N GLU A 55 -5.26 -13.07 -2.15
CA GLU A 55 -5.07 -11.64 -2.41
C GLU A 55 -5.61 -10.83 -1.23
N PHE A 56 -4.85 -9.82 -0.80
CA PHE A 56 -5.25 -8.99 0.32
C PHE A 56 -4.55 -7.64 0.31
N PHE A 57 -5.12 -6.71 1.08
CA PHE A 57 -4.47 -5.49 1.54
C PHE A 57 -4.59 -5.43 3.07
N ILE A 58 -3.48 -5.15 3.75
CA ILE A 58 -3.39 -5.23 5.22
C ILE A 58 -4.31 -4.24 5.94
N GLY A 59 -4.61 -3.09 5.31
CA GLY A 59 -5.40 -2.00 5.87
C GLY A 59 -4.54 -0.78 6.21
N LEU A 60 -5.04 0.42 5.94
CA LEU A 60 -4.31 1.68 6.12
C LEU A 60 -3.98 1.96 7.59
N GLU A 61 -4.87 1.62 8.53
CA GLU A 61 -4.61 1.85 9.95
C GLU A 61 -3.44 0.99 10.44
N LYS A 62 -3.44 -0.29 10.09
CA LYS A 62 -2.33 -1.21 10.41
C LYS A 62 -1.04 -0.75 9.75
N LEU A 63 -1.11 -0.33 8.49
CA LEU A 63 0.04 0.15 7.73
C LEU A 63 0.63 1.43 8.34
N HIS A 64 -0.22 2.35 8.81
CA HIS A 64 0.21 3.55 9.51
C HIS A 64 0.96 3.20 10.81
N LEU A 65 0.40 2.30 11.63
CA LEU A 65 1.03 1.85 12.87
C LEU A 65 2.41 1.23 12.62
N ILE A 66 2.52 0.32 11.64
CA ILE A 66 3.78 -0.34 11.29
C ILE A 66 4.82 0.70 10.87
N THR A 67 4.48 1.52 9.87
CA THR A 67 5.43 2.45 9.23
C THR A 67 5.84 3.64 10.09
N ASN A 68 5.11 3.94 11.17
CA ASN A 68 5.45 5.00 12.11
C ASN A 68 6.10 4.50 13.39
N PHE A 69 6.07 3.20 13.68
CA PHE A 69 6.72 2.66 14.87
C PHE A 69 8.25 2.64 14.72
N THR A 70 8.74 2.27 13.55
CA THR A 70 10.15 2.36 13.17
C THR A 70 10.27 2.61 11.68
N ARG A 71 11.46 3.00 11.23
CA ARG A 71 11.76 3.10 9.79
C ARG A 71 11.65 1.72 9.16
N HIS A 72 10.90 1.62 8.06
CA HIS A 72 10.76 0.43 7.25
C HIS A 72 11.11 0.73 5.79
N GLU A 73 11.74 -0.24 5.13
CA GLU A 73 11.90 -0.26 3.68
C GLU A 73 10.66 -0.85 3.00
N LEU A 74 10.44 -0.50 1.73
CA LEU A 74 9.39 -1.08 0.89
C LEU A 74 10.00 -1.80 -0.30
N TYR A 75 9.64 -3.07 -0.45
CA TYR A 75 9.97 -3.89 -1.61
C TYR A 75 8.72 -4.14 -2.46
N VAL A 76 8.81 -3.80 -3.74
CA VAL A 76 7.74 -4.03 -4.72
C VAL A 76 8.26 -5.01 -5.78
N ALA A 77 7.54 -6.11 -5.95
CA ALA A 77 7.79 -7.10 -7.00
C ALA A 77 6.54 -7.24 -7.87
N ILE A 78 6.71 -7.08 -9.18
CA ILE A 78 5.65 -7.24 -10.18
C ILE A 78 6.10 -8.30 -11.18
N THR A 79 5.25 -9.29 -11.41
CA THR A 79 5.51 -10.34 -12.41
C THR A 79 4.62 -10.12 -13.63
N PHE A 80 5.26 -10.01 -14.79
CA PHE A 80 4.64 -9.92 -16.10
C PHE A 80 4.83 -11.24 -16.85
N GLU A 81 4.14 -11.42 -17.98
CA GLU A 81 4.32 -12.61 -18.84
C GLU A 81 5.78 -12.81 -19.30
N TRP A 82 6.51 -11.71 -19.49
CA TRP A 82 7.91 -11.70 -19.92
C TRP A 82 8.93 -11.64 -18.79
N GLY A 83 8.51 -11.73 -17.52
CA GLY A 83 9.42 -11.80 -16.37
C GLY A 83 9.05 -10.88 -15.21
N SER A 84 9.81 -11.00 -14.13
CA SER A 84 9.61 -10.25 -12.90
C SER A 84 10.51 -9.01 -12.82
N ARG A 85 9.97 -7.92 -12.30
CA ARG A 85 10.68 -6.66 -12.05
C ARG A 85 10.53 -6.26 -10.59
N THR A 86 11.55 -5.62 -10.05
CA THR A 86 11.60 -5.28 -8.62
C THR A 86 12.15 -3.88 -8.40
N VAL A 87 11.57 -3.15 -7.46
CA VAL A 87 12.06 -1.86 -6.97
C VAL A 87 12.04 -1.85 -5.45
N GLN A 88 13.07 -1.26 -4.85
CA GLN A 88 13.21 -1.09 -3.41
C GLN A 88 13.26 0.40 -3.06
N TYR A 89 12.62 0.75 -1.96
CA TYR A 89 12.58 2.07 -1.38
C TYR A 89 13.13 2.00 0.05
N ASP A 90 14.10 2.85 0.38
CA ASP A 90 14.81 2.81 1.69
C ASP A 90 14.01 3.43 2.85
N ASN A 91 12.79 3.89 2.57
CA ASN A 91 11.81 4.32 3.54
C ASN A 91 10.41 4.04 2.99
N PHE A 92 9.44 3.89 3.88
CA PHE A 92 8.04 3.86 3.53
C PHE A 92 7.24 4.31 4.75
N ARG A 93 6.57 5.46 4.62
CA ARG A 93 5.85 6.09 5.72
C ARG A 93 4.57 6.73 5.21
N ILE A 94 3.47 6.41 5.91
CA ILE A 94 2.18 7.01 5.63
C ILE A 94 1.64 7.74 6.87
N GLY A 95 0.84 8.77 6.63
CA GLY A 95 0.16 9.54 7.66
C GLY A 95 -0.96 8.76 8.34
N ASN A 96 -1.62 9.40 9.31
CA ASN A 96 -2.76 8.82 10.01
C ASN A 96 -4.09 9.22 9.36
N SER A 97 -5.20 8.81 9.97
CA SER A 97 -6.55 9.16 9.51
C SER A 97 -6.81 10.67 9.38
N LYS A 98 -6.20 11.52 10.23
CA LYS A 98 -6.37 12.99 10.15
C LYS A 98 -5.70 13.61 8.93
N SER A 99 -4.63 12.99 8.42
CA SER A 99 -3.99 13.36 7.16
C SER A 99 -4.45 12.49 6.00
N PHE A 100 -5.55 11.74 6.15
CA PHE A 100 -6.09 10.84 5.12
C PHE A 100 -5.04 9.85 4.60
N TYR A 101 -4.22 9.35 5.53
CA TYR A 101 -3.15 8.38 5.27
C TYR A 101 -2.18 8.80 4.17
N GLU A 102 -1.86 10.10 4.07
CA GLU A 102 -0.92 10.66 3.08
C GLU A 102 0.37 9.84 2.92
N LEU A 103 0.86 9.64 1.69
CA LEU A 103 2.16 9.02 1.46
C LEU A 103 3.28 10.03 1.76
N GLU A 104 3.75 10.04 3.01
CA GLU A 104 4.69 11.03 3.52
C GLU A 104 6.11 10.84 3.00
N SER A 105 6.56 9.60 2.82
CA SER A 105 7.92 9.32 2.36
C SER A 105 8.09 7.92 1.80
N ILE A 106 8.85 7.83 0.71
CA ILE A 106 9.40 6.57 0.18
C ILE A 106 10.93 6.56 0.19
N GLY A 107 11.57 7.61 0.71
CA GLY A 107 13.03 7.72 0.73
C GLY A 107 13.66 7.68 -0.66
N GLN A 108 14.81 7.02 -0.79
CA GLN A 108 15.49 6.78 -2.07
C GLN A 108 15.14 5.41 -2.63
N SER A 109 15.16 5.31 -3.96
CA SER A 109 14.82 4.08 -4.68
C SER A 109 16.04 3.42 -5.32
N SER A 110 15.99 2.10 -5.45
CA SER A 110 16.95 1.28 -6.19
C SER A 110 16.24 0.14 -6.93
N GLY A 111 16.86 -0.41 -7.97
CA GLY A 111 16.28 -1.47 -8.81
C GLY A 111 15.74 -0.96 -10.15
N ASP A 112 14.60 -1.50 -10.58
CA ASP A 112 14.07 -1.24 -11.93
C ASP A 112 13.28 0.08 -12.02
N ASN A 113 13.84 1.03 -12.76
CA ASN A 113 13.23 2.35 -12.99
C ASN A 113 11.88 2.28 -13.72
N TYR A 114 11.60 1.22 -14.49
CA TYR A 114 10.34 1.08 -15.23
C TYR A 114 9.12 1.01 -14.29
N ILE A 115 9.28 0.38 -13.14
CA ILE A 115 8.21 0.26 -12.12
C ILE A 115 8.39 1.24 -10.96
N ASN A 116 9.41 2.10 -11.02
CA ASN A 116 9.69 3.12 -10.01
C ASN A 116 8.81 4.36 -10.20
N VAL A 117 7.52 4.22 -9.89
CA VAL A 117 6.52 5.27 -10.13
C VAL A 117 6.01 5.95 -8.86
N LEU A 118 6.27 5.38 -7.67
CA LEU A 118 5.76 5.90 -6.40
C LEU A 118 6.23 7.32 -6.07
N GLN A 119 7.33 7.78 -6.67
CA GLN A 119 7.84 9.13 -6.44
C GLN A 119 6.81 10.22 -6.78
N TRP A 120 5.91 9.96 -7.75
CA TRP A 120 4.84 10.88 -8.13
C TRP A 120 3.67 10.88 -7.14
N ASN A 121 3.59 9.87 -6.28
CA ASN A 121 2.52 9.68 -5.30
C ASN A 121 2.88 10.27 -3.93
N VAL A 122 4.13 10.68 -3.71
CA VAL A 122 4.57 11.29 -2.45
C VAL A 122 3.83 12.61 -2.21
N ASN A 123 3.46 12.86 -0.95
CA ASN A 123 2.62 13.96 -0.48
C ASN A 123 1.19 13.95 -1.05
N GLN A 124 0.73 12.82 -1.62
CA GLN A 124 -0.66 12.65 -2.01
C GLN A 124 -1.42 11.94 -0.91
N LYS A 125 -2.70 12.33 -0.74
CA LYS A 125 -3.64 11.68 0.18
C LYS A 125 -4.21 10.42 -0.45
N PHE A 126 -4.52 9.42 0.37
CA PHE A 126 -5.19 8.22 -0.12
C PHE A 126 -6.61 8.57 -0.54
N SER A 127 -7.08 8.01 -1.66
CA SER A 127 -8.44 8.21 -2.15
C SER A 127 -9.01 6.89 -2.65
N THR A 128 -10.33 6.73 -2.49
CA THR A 128 -11.14 5.60 -2.97
C THR A 128 -12.31 6.15 -3.79
N TYR A 129 -13.08 5.27 -4.43
CA TYR A 129 -14.17 5.70 -5.31
C TYR A 129 -15.26 6.49 -4.56
N ASP A 130 -15.43 6.22 -3.26
CA ASP A 130 -16.41 6.85 -2.37
C ASP A 130 -15.86 8.04 -1.57
N GLU A 131 -14.54 8.17 -1.43
CA GLU A 131 -13.88 9.27 -0.70
C GLU A 131 -12.70 9.84 -1.51
N ASN A 132 -12.93 10.98 -2.17
CA ASN A 132 -11.91 11.67 -2.95
C ASN A 132 -11.16 12.71 -2.12
N HIS A 133 -9.92 12.41 -1.75
CA HIS A 133 -9.03 13.32 -1.04
C HIS A 133 -7.94 13.95 -1.93
N ASN A 134 -7.94 13.65 -3.24
CA ASN A 134 -7.00 14.22 -4.19
C ASN A 134 -7.40 15.66 -4.55
N SER A 135 -6.97 16.62 -3.72
CA SER A 135 -7.23 18.04 -3.96
C SER A 135 -6.54 18.63 -5.19
N LEU A 136 -5.63 17.89 -5.82
CA LEU A 136 -4.88 18.35 -7.00
C LEU A 136 -5.59 18.02 -8.31
N SER A 137 -6.50 17.04 -8.30
CA SER A 137 -7.27 16.63 -9.47
C SER A 137 -8.69 17.20 -9.45
N THR A 138 -9.20 17.55 -10.63
CA THR A 138 -10.61 17.94 -10.80
C THR A 138 -11.54 16.74 -10.96
N ARG A 139 -11.00 15.52 -11.09
CA ARG A 139 -11.73 14.25 -11.19
C ARG A 139 -11.37 13.33 -10.02
N ASN A 140 -12.28 12.43 -9.65
CA ASN A 140 -11.92 11.35 -8.72
C ASN A 140 -11.18 10.25 -9.48
N CYS A 141 -9.88 10.13 -9.24
CA CYS A 141 -9.03 9.13 -9.90
C CYS A 141 -9.39 7.68 -9.56
N ALA A 142 -10.03 7.48 -8.41
CA ALA A 142 -10.45 6.17 -7.94
C ALA A 142 -11.79 5.70 -8.56
N GLU A 143 -12.54 6.60 -9.22
CA GLU A 143 -13.77 6.21 -9.92
C GLU A 143 -13.50 5.20 -11.04
N ASN A 144 -14.54 4.46 -11.42
CA ASN A 144 -14.54 3.48 -12.51
C ASN A 144 -13.62 2.27 -12.31
N GLY A 145 -13.48 1.78 -11.07
CA GLY A 145 -12.81 0.50 -10.82
C GLY A 145 -11.28 0.59 -10.69
N ASN A 146 -10.74 1.78 -10.48
CA ASN A 146 -9.29 2.00 -10.38
C ASN A 146 -8.71 1.62 -9.01
N GLY A 147 -9.55 1.26 -8.04
CA GLY A 147 -9.17 0.93 -6.68
C GLY A 147 -8.86 2.15 -5.82
N GLY A 148 -8.28 1.90 -4.65
CA GLY A 148 -7.78 2.94 -3.75
C GLY A 148 -6.28 3.16 -3.93
N TRP A 149 -5.86 4.43 -3.97
CA TRP A 149 -4.44 4.79 -4.11
C TRP A 149 -4.11 6.22 -3.64
N TRP A 150 -2.83 6.51 -3.49
CA TRP A 150 -2.27 7.86 -3.37
C TRP A 150 -2.16 8.52 -4.75
N TYR A 151 -3.28 8.76 -5.42
CA TYR A 151 -3.27 9.21 -6.82
C TYR A 151 -2.52 10.53 -7.02
N PRO A 152 -1.65 10.63 -8.04
CA PRO A 152 -1.05 11.90 -8.41
C PRO A 152 -2.10 12.77 -9.10
N ARG A 153 -1.74 14.03 -9.35
CA ARG A 153 -2.63 15.03 -9.98
C ARG A 153 -3.35 14.54 -11.25
N ASN A 154 -2.64 13.81 -12.09
CA ASN A 154 -3.09 13.25 -13.36
C ASN A 154 -3.67 11.84 -13.26
N CYS A 155 -3.95 11.32 -12.06
CA CYS A 155 -4.44 9.95 -11.85
C CYS A 155 -3.51 8.83 -12.33
N GLY A 156 -2.22 9.13 -12.52
CA GLY A 156 -1.22 8.17 -12.98
C GLY A 156 -1.15 8.05 -14.50
N GLU A 157 -1.91 8.85 -15.26
CA GLU A 157 -1.74 8.99 -16.71
C GLU A 157 -0.42 9.71 -17.01
N MET A 158 0.63 8.95 -17.29
CA MET A 158 1.89 9.42 -17.86
C MET A 158 2.06 8.92 -19.29
#